data_AF-A0A7Y3B564-F1
#
_entry.id   AF-A0A7Y3B564-F1
#
_cell.length_a   1.000
_cell.length_b   1.000
_cell.length_c   1.000
_cell.angle_alpha   90.00
_cell.angle_beta   90.00
_cell.angle_gamma   90.00
#
_symmetry.space_group_name_H-M   'P 1'
#
loop_
_entity.id
_entity.type
_entity.pdbx_description
1 polymer ?
#
loop_
_entity_poly.entity_id
_entity_poly.type
_entity_poly.pdbx_seq_one_letter_code
_entity_poly.pdbx_strand_id
1 'polypeptide(L)'
;MDLGKRLRAARETRGLTLAELSARCNVAIANLSRIERGLADPRVSTVNRICEALGIQPWHDGSADQPQTLRTVQERAARGRQRLAALELASPPPRARIARRAAAGEDVREELDWLIAFEGDRS
;
A
#
# COMPACT_ATOMS: atom_id res chain seq x y z
N MET A 1 2.16 24.33 -3.56
CA MET A 1 1.14 24.49 -2.49
C MET A 1 1.47 23.47 -1.41
N ASP A 2 1.78 23.92 -0.19
CA ASP A 2 2.20 23.03 0.90
C ASP A 2 1.00 22.22 1.41
N LEU A 3 1.09 20.88 1.32
CA LEU A 3 0.05 19.94 1.72
C LEU A 3 -0.43 20.21 3.16
N GLY A 4 0.51 20.44 4.08
CA GLY A 4 0.19 20.66 5.50
C GLY A 4 -0.73 21.86 5.72
N LYS A 5 -0.41 22.98 5.06
CA LYS A 5 -1.23 24.20 5.10
C LYS A 5 -2.63 23.98 4.51
N ARG A 6 -2.73 23.19 3.44
CA ARG A 6 -4.02 22.87 2.80
C ARG A 6 -4.91 22.04 3.71
N LEU A 7 -4.36 21.04 4.39
CA LEU A 7 -5.07 20.22 5.37
C LEU A 7 -5.50 21.05 6.58
N ARG A 8 -4.62 21.92 7.09
CA ARG A 8 -4.93 22.83 8.19
C ARG A 8 -6.09 23.75 7.86
N ALA A 9 -6.06 24.41 6.70
CA ALA A 9 -7.13 25.29 6.26
C ALA A 9 -8.46 24.53 6.16
N ALA A 10 -8.46 23.33 5.56
CA ALA A 10 -9.67 22.51 5.43
C ALA A 10 -10.24 22.08 6.80
N ARG A 11 -9.38 21.80 7.79
CA ARG A 11 -9.79 21.50 9.17
C ARG A 11 -10.41 22.73 9.84
N GLU A 12 -9.75 23.89 9.75
CA GLU A 12 -10.19 25.13 10.39
C GLU A 12 -11.51 25.64 9.79
N THR A 13 -11.71 25.55 8.47
CA THR A 13 -12.99 25.89 7.81
C THR A 13 -14.16 25.04 8.33
N ARG A 14 -13.90 23.85 8.86
CA ARG A 14 -14.91 22.94 9.44
C ARG A 14 -15.07 23.09 10.94
N GLY A 15 -14.34 24.02 11.57
CA GLY A 15 -14.37 24.22 13.02
C GLY A 15 -13.85 23.03 13.82
N LEU A 16 -13.07 22.12 13.21
CA LEU A 16 -12.58 20.93 13.89
C LEU A 16 -11.30 21.21 14.66
N THR A 17 -11.25 20.75 15.90
CA THR A 17 -10.01 20.61 16.67
C THR A 17 -9.15 19.49 16.10
N LEU A 18 -7.85 19.50 16.44
CA LEU A 18 -6.96 18.37 16.10
C LEU A 18 -7.40 17.06 16.74
N ALA A 19 -8.02 17.10 17.93
CA ALA A 19 -8.53 15.93 18.63
C ALA A 19 -9.73 15.31 17.90
N GLU A 20 -10.67 16.12 17.44
CA GLU A 20 -11.82 15.65 16.66
C GLU A 20 -11.38 15.09 15.31
N LEU A 21 -10.44 15.75 14.62
CA LEU A 21 -9.91 15.22 13.37
C LEU A 21 -9.16 13.89 13.60
N SER A 22 -8.35 13.82 14.66
CA SER A 22 -7.64 12.59 15.07
C SER A 22 -8.60 11.42 15.24
N ALA A 23 -9.73 11.63 15.92
CA ALA A 23 -10.74 10.60 16.12
C ALA A 23 -11.39 10.15 14.81
N ARG A 24 -11.60 11.07 13.86
CA ARG A 24 -12.24 10.78 12.57
C ARG A 24 -11.33 10.03 11.59
N CYS A 25 -10.05 10.40 11.49
CA CYS A 25 -9.13 9.81 10.51
C CYS A 25 -8.24 8.70 11.08
N ASN A 26 -8.35 8.43 12.40
CA ASN A 26 -7.51 7.49 13.13
C ASN A 26 -6.00 7.79 12.96
N VAL A 27 -5.62 9.06 13.17
CA VAL A 27 -4.23 9.54 13.11
C VAL A 27 -3.95 10.31 14.38
N ALA A 28 -2.90 9.94 15.11
CA ALA A 28 -2.54 10.59 16.36
C ALA A 28 -2.41 12.12 16.23
N ILE A 29 -2.94 12.85 17.21
CA ILE A 29 -2.92 14.33 17.29
C ILE A 29 -1.53 14.91 17.04
N ALA A 30 -0.50 14.32 17.67
CA ALA A 30 0.89 14.76 17.50
C ALA A 30 1.37 14.64 16.04
N ASN A 31 0.95 13.58 15.35
CA ASN A 31 1.27 13.39 13.94
C ASN A 31 0.50 14.38 13.05
N LEU A 32 -0.80 14.60 13.29
CA LEU A 32 -1.58 15.63 12.59
C LEU A 32 -0.95 17.02 12.74
N SER A 33 -0.53 17.40 13.95
CA SER A 33 0.16 18.67 14.21
C SER A 33 1.46 18.80 13.42
N ARG A 34 2.25 17.74 13.30
CA ARG A 34 3.48 17.74 12.49
C ARG A 34 3.16 17.84 11.00
N ILE A 35 2.16 17.10 10.52
CA ILE A 35 1.71 17.14 9.12
C ILE A 35 1.24 18.56 8.75
N GLU A 36 0.37 19.18 9.55
CA GLU A 36 -0.15 20.53 9.28
C GLU A 36 0.95 21.62 9.26
N ARG A 37 2.09 21.36 9.91
CA ARG A 37 3.26 22.25 9.93
C ARG A 37 4.33 21.90 8.88
N GLY A 38 4.11 20.87 8.05
CA GLY A 38 5.10 20.41 7.08
C GLY A 38 6.33 19.74 7.71
N LEU A 39 6.21 19.24 8.95
CA LEU A 39 7.31 18.60 9.70
C LEU A 39 7.25 17.08 9.65
N ALA A 40 6.36 16.50 8.85
CA ALA A 40 6.23 15.06 8.67
C ALA A 40 6.20 14.73 7.18
N ASP A 41 6.69 13.53 6.84
CA ASP A 41 6.55 12.92 5.54
C ASP A 41 5.51 11.77 5.64
N PRO A 42 4.19 12.09 5.62
CA PRO A 42 3.15 11.08 5.78
C PRO A 42 3.00 10.23 4.51
N ARG A 43 2.70 8.94 4.71
CA ARG A 43 2.27 8.07 3.59
C ARG A 43 1.01 8.65 2.92
N VAL A 44 0.89 8.47 1.60
CA VAL A 44 -0.28 8.87 0.81
C VAL A 44 -1.59 8.32 1.41
N SER A 45 -1.58 7.09 1.94
CA SER A 45 -2.74 6.51 2.62
C SER A 45 -3.17 7.28 3.88
N THR A 46 -2.23 7.84 4.64
CA THR A 46 -2.54 8.70 5.80
C THR A 46 -3.13 10.03 5.34
N VAL A 47 -2.57 10.62 4.29
CA VAL A 47 -3.12 11.86 3.71
C VAL A 47 -4.55 11.64 3.21
N ASN A 48 -4.81 10.53 2.52
CA ASN A 48 -6.13 10.22 2.00
C ASN A 48 -7.18 10.02 3.11
N ARG A 49 -6.83 9.33 4.21
CA ARG A 49 -7.73 9.24 5.39
C ARG A 49 -8.06 10.60 5.99
N ILE A 50 -7.09 11.52 6.02
CA ILE A 50 -7.33 12.90 6.48
C ILE A 50 -8.24 13.63 5.50
N CYS A 51 -8.00 13.53 4.19
CA CYS A 51 -8.85 14.13 3.17
C CYS A 51 -10.29 13.62 3.25
N GLU A 52 -10.47 12.32 3.45
CA GLU A 52 -11.78 11.67 3.61
C GLU A 52 -12.51 12.17 4.86
N ALA A 53 -11.82 12.21 6.01
CA ALA A 53 -12.39 12.76 7.25
C ALA A 53 -12.74 14.26 7.15
N LEU A 54 -12.06 14.98 6.26
CA LEU A 54 -12.35 16.36 5.93
C LEU A 54 -13.32 16.49 4.75
N GLY A 55 -13.76 15.43 4.07
CA GLY A 55 -14.61 15.55 2.88
C GLY A 55 -14.02 16.47 1.80
N ILE A 56 -12.71 16.39 1.57
CA ILE A 56 -12.02 17.07 0.47
C ILE A 56 -11.45 16.01 -0.50
N GLN A 57 -11.11 16.44 -1.71
CA GLN A 57 -10.56 15.51 -2.69
C GLN A 57 -9.27 14.82 -2.17
N PRO A 58 -9.16 13.49 -2.33
CA PRO A 58 -7.97 12.73 -1.99
C PRO A 58 -6.72 13.31 -2.66
N TRP A 59 -5.59 13.24 -1.97
CA TRP A 59 -4.34 13.67 -2.56
C TRP A 59 -3.90 12.63 -3.60
N HIS A 60 -3.90 13.04 -4.86
CA HIS A 60 -3.22 12.33 -5.93
C HIS A 60 -1.94 13.11 -6.23
N ASP A 61 -0.81 12.44 -6.19
CA ASP A 61 0.49 12.96 -6.62
C ASP A 61 0.63 12.97 -8.17
N GLY A 62 -0.48 12.83 -8.90
CA GLY A 62 -0.51 12.63 -10.34
C GLY A 62 -0.25 11.17 -10.78
N SER A 63 0.02 10.25 -9.85
CA SER A 63 0.35 8.84 -10.17
C SER A 63 -0.83 7.86 -10.01
N ALA A 64 -1.87 8.27 -9.29
CA ALA A 64 -2.95 7.39 -8.84
C ALA A 64 -4.15 7.30 -9.78
N ASP A 65 -4.25 8.15 -10.81
CA ASP A 65 -5.41 8.22 -11.71
C ASP A 65 -5.29 7.28 -12.93
N GLN A 66 -4.30 6.38 -12.95
CA GLN A 66 -4.24 5.34 -13.97
C GLN A 66 -5.06 4.13 -13.50
N PRO A 67 -6.20 3.82 -14.15
CA PRO A 67 -6.93 2.60 -13.87
C PRO A 67 -5.97 1.41 -13.96
N GLN A 68 -5.87 0.67 -12.86
CA GLN A 68 -5.03 -0.51 -12.78
C GLN A 68 -5.70 -1.62 -13.60
N THR A 69 -5.23 -1.81 -14.83
CA THR A 69 -5.61 -2.98 -15.63
C THR A 69 -4.79 -4.18 -15.20
N LEU A 70 -5.31 -5.41 -15.37
CA LEU A 70 -4.55 -6.65 -15.11
C LEU A 70 -3.17 -6.62 -15.79
N ARG A 71 -3.10 -6.08 -17.01
CA ARG A 71 -1.86 -5.86 -17.76
C ARG A 71 -0.89 -4.95 -17.00
N THR A 72 -1.33 -3.77 -16.55
CA THR A 72 -0.45 -2.84 -15.82
C THR A 72 0.07 -3.42 -14.50
N VAL A 73 -0.76 -4.20 -13.81
CA VAL A 73 -0.37 -4.93 -12.60
C VAL A 73 0.69 -5.99 -12.92
N GLN A 74 0.48 -6.78 -13.98
CA GLN A 74 1.44 -7.79 -14.45
C GLN A 74 2.78 -7.16 -14.86
N GLU A 75 2.76 -6.05 -15.60
CA GLU A 75 3.98 -5.33 -16.03
C GLU A 75 4.74 -4.73 -14.84
N ARG A 76 4.03 -4.16 -13.85
CA ARG A 76 4.65 -3.68 -12.60
C ARG A 76 5.25 -4.83 -11.80
N ALA A 77 4.53 -5.94 -11.67
CA ALA A 77 5.02 -7.13 -11.00
C ALA A 77 6.25 -7.73 -11.70
N ALA A 78 6.28 -7.75 -13.04
CA ALA A 78 7.42 -8.21 -13.82
C ALA A 78 8.66 -7.34 -13.58
N ARG A 79 8.51 -6.00 -13.60
CA ARG A 79 9.58 -5.05 -13.27
C ARG A 79 10.08 -5.23 -11.84
N GLY A 80 9.17 -5.40 -10.88
CA GLY A 80 9.53 -5.68 -9.49
C GLY A 80 10.33 -6.97 -9.34
N ARG A 81 9.91 -8.05 -9.99
CA ARG A 81 10.64 -9.33 -10.01
C ARG A 81 12.03 -9.20 -10.62
N GLN A 82 12.16 -8.52 -11.77
CA GLN A 82 13.46 -8.27 -12.41
C GLN A 82 14.40 -7.50 -11.48
N ARG A 83 13.91 -6.45 -10.82
CA ARG A 83 14.69 -5.66 -9.85
C ARG A 83 15.15 -6.51 -8.66
N LEU A 84 14.27 -7.33 -8.09
CA LEU A 84 14.62 -8.21 -6.98
C LEU A 84 15.63 -9.27 -7.40
N ALA A 85 15.49 -9.84 -8.59
CA ALA A 85 16.44 -10.80 -9.14
C ALA A 85 17.82 -10.19 -9.36
N ALA A 86 17.89 -8.96 -9.90
CA ALA A 86 19.15 -8.23 -10.07
C ALA A 86 19.86 -7.91 -8.75
N LEU A 87 19.12 -7.80 -7.65
CA LEU A 87 19.65 -7.60 -6.31
C LEU A 87 19.90 -8.92 -5.55
N GLU A 88 19.71 -10.07 -6.20
CA GLU A 88 19.75 -11.40 -5.57
C GLU A 88 18.79 -11.58 -4.38
N LEU A 89 17.79 -10.71 -4.28
CA LEU A 89 16.74 -10.69 -3.25
C LEU A 89 15.45 -11.36 -3.72
N ALA A 90 15.48 -12.03 -4.88
CA ALA A 90 14.32 -12.75 -5.39
C ALA A 90 13.95 -13.89 -4.44
N SER A 91 12.70 -13.86 -3.96
CA SER A 91 12.14 -15.01 -3.26
C SER A 91 12.07 -16.20 -4.23
N PRO A 92 12.43 -17.42 -3.80
CA PRO A 92 12.30 -18.60 -4.63
C PRO A 92 10.85 -18.76 -5.10
N PRO A 93 10.62 -19.27 -6.32
CA PRO A 93 9.27 -19.48 -6.82
C PRO A 93 8.47 -20.38 -5.86
N PRO A 94 7.13 -20.25 -5.81
CA PRO A 94 6.28 -21.01 -4.91
C PRO A 94 6.63 -22.50 -4.84
N ARG A 95 6.84 -23.15 -6.00
CA ARG A 95 7.26 -24.55 -6.10
C ARG A 95 8.56 -24.87 -5.35
N ALA A 96 9.56 -24.00 -5.44
CA ALA A 96 10.84 -24.19 -4.76
C ALA A 96 10.74 -23.97 -3.24
N ARG A 97 9.86 -23.05 -2.80
CA ARG A 97 9.57 -22.86 -1.37
C ARG A 97 8.84 -24.06 -0.78
N ILE A 98 7.81 -24.57 -1.48
CA ILE A 98 7.05 -25.75 -1.09
C ILE A 98 7.96 -26.99 -1.05
N ALA A 99 8.81 -27.21 -2.06
CA ALA A 99 9.76 -28.32 -2.07
C ALA A 99 10.74 -28.29 -0.89
N ARG A 100 11.19 -27.09 -0.48
CA ARG A 100 12.07 -26.92 0.69
C ARG A 100 11.36 -27.30 1.99
N ARG A 101 10.08 -26.91 2.14
CA ARG A 101 9.24 -27.27 3.30
C ARG A 101 8.97 -28.78 3.35
N ALA A 102 8.65 -29.39 2.21
CA ALA A 102 8.49 -30.83 2.09
C ALA A 102 9.77 -31.59 2.51
N ALA A 103 10.94 -31.11 2.06
CA ALA A 103 12.23 -31.68 2.42
C ALA A 103 12.57 -31.48 3.91
N ALA A 104 12.00 -30.46 4.56
CA ALA A 104 12.08 -30.25 6.00
C ALA A 104 11.07 -31.12 6.80
N GLY A 105 10.27 -31.95 6.12
CA GLY A 105 9.29 -32.84 6.75
C GLY A 105 7.93 -32.20 7.02
N GLU A 106 7.67 -30.99 6.50
CA GLU A 106 6.35 -30.38 6.58
C GLU A 106 5.37 -31.05 5.60
N ASP A 107 4.13 -31.26 6.05
CA ASP A 107 3.06 -31.71 5.17
C ASP A 107 2.61 -30.57 4.26
N VAL A 108 2.86 -30.73 2.96
CA VAL A 108 2.54 -29.73 1.93
C VAL A 108 1.65 -30.28 0.83
N ARG A 109 0.98 -31.41 1.05
CA ARG A 109 0.18 -32.12 0.03
C ARG A 109 -0.88 -31.21 -0.59
N GLU A 110 -1.69 -30.54 0.22
CA GLU A 110 -2.71 -29.61 -0.27
C GLU A 110 -2.11 -28.45 -1.08
N GLU A 111 -1.03 -27.85 -0.60
CA GLU A 111 -0.36 -26.75 -1.32
C GLU A 111 0.21 -27.21 -2.67
N LEU A 112 0.71 -28.43 -2.75
CA LEU A 112 1.23 -29.02 -3.98
C LEU A 112 0.09 -29.31 -4.97
N ASP A 113 -1.03 -29.84 -4.50
CA ASP A 113 -2.23 -30.11 -5.30
C ASP A 113 -2.82 -28.82 -5.87
N TRP A 114 -2.93 -27.77 -5.05
CA TRP A 114 -3.34 -26.43 -5.49
C TRP A 114 -2.39 -25.87 -6.55
N LEU A 115 -1.08 -26.03 -6.37
CA LEU A 115 -0.10 -25.52 -7.32
C LEU A 115 -0.18 -26.24 -8.68
N ILE A 116 -0.34 -27.56 -8.68
CA ILE A 116 -0.50 -28.38 -9.88
C ILE A 116 -1.78 -28.01 -10.62
N ALA A 117 -2.90 -27.87 -9.90
CA ALA A 117 -4.17 -27.47 -10.49
C ALA A 117 -4.11 -26.06 -11.13
N PHE A 118 -3.45 -25.11 -10.46
CA PHE A 118 -3.31 -23.74 -10.96
C PHE A 118 -2.35 -23.61 -12.14
N GLU A 119 -1.29 -24.43 -12.21
CA GLU A 119 -0.35 -24.43 -13.34
C GLU A 119 -0.90 -25.19 -14.57
N GLY A 120 -1.75 -26.20 -14.37
CA GLY A 120 -2.38 -26.97 -15.45
C GLY A 120 -3.45 -26.19 -16.23
N ASP A 121 -4.06 -25.18 -15.63
CA ASP A 121 -5.15 -24.36 -16.22
C ASP A 121 -4.63 -23.21 -17.13
N ARG A 122 -3.32 -23.14 -17.37
CA ARG A 122 -2.67 -22.12 -18.22
C ARG A 122 -2.13 -22.64 -19.56
N SER A 123 -2.52 -23.85 -19.98
CA SER A 123 -2.18 -24.45 -21.29
C SER A 123 -3.28 -24.30 -22.32
#